data_AF-A0A2M8H0I3-F1
#
_entry.id   AF-A0A2M8H0I3-F1
#
_cell.length_a   1.000
_cell.length_b   1.000
_cell.length_c   1.000
_cell.angle_alpha   90.00
_cell.angle_beta   90.00
_cell.angle_gamma   90.00
#
_symmetry.space_group_name_H-M   'P 1'
#
loop_
_entity.id
_entity.type
_entity.pdbx_description
1 polymer ?
#
loop_
_entity_poly.entity_id
_entity_poly.type
_entity_poly.pdbx_seq_one_letter_code
_entity_poly.pdbx_strand_id
1 'polypeptide(L)'
;MKKLVIIIVLLLIFAGGGGGAYYYFFMMNKEVPEEPVQEEKQEVAGDTGEKPVAEAPKPRIRVGENYYVMSSRLNVRAYPEATSGIRAVLYKTDMITAKEIKGEWVRIGGYEVHVSGKDMAQWVHLNYLSATKPVITDEERRNTTVALIKKSDDFVQYEEIFIQATQELLNSGKCKIDDFELLGGWVRSVTYADDPVYFIYCRGTDLQHKIYLNVENGDVF
;
A
#
# COMPACT_ATOMS: atom_id res chain seq x y z
N MET A 1 -41.23 -31.82 11.43
CA MET A 1 -39.83 -31.82 11.91
C MET A 1 -38.89 -30.90 11.10
N LYS A 2 -38.98 -30.81 9.76
CA LYS A 2 -38.09 -29.94 8.96
C LYS A 2 -38.22 -28.42 9.21
N LYS A 3 -39.42 -27.92 9.53
CA LYS A 3 -39.67 -26.49 9.79
C LYS A 3 -39.14 -26.01 11.16
N LEU A 4 -38.97 -26.92 12.13
CA LEU A 4 -38.46 -26.58 13.47
C LEU A 4 -36.92 -26.45 13.46
N VAL A 5 -36.24 -27.26 12.65
CA VAL A 5 -34.77 -27.24 12.50
C VAL A 5 -34.30 -25.96 11.80
N ILE A 6 -35.04 -25.48 10.80
CA ILE A 6 -34.70 -24.23 10.08
C ILE A 6 -34.79 -23.00 10.99
N ILE A 7 -35.77 -22.97 11.91
CA ILE A 7 -35.92 -21.86 12.87
C ILE A 7 -34.78 -21.87 13.91
N ILE A 8 -34.34 -23.04 14.36
CA ILE A 8 -33.21 -23.17 15.29
C ILE A 8 -31.88 -22.76 14.62
N VAL A 9 -31.67 -23.13 13.35
CA VAL A 9 -30.47 -22.71 12.60
C VAL A 9 -30.46 -21.19 12.35
N LEU A 10 -31.61 -20.58 12.05
CA LEU A 10 -31.69 -19.12 11.90
C LEU A 10 -31.44 -18.40 13.23
N LEU A 11 -31.97 -18.90 14.35
CA LEU A 11 -31.71 -18.32 15.68
C LEU A 11 -30.23 -18.41 16.09
N LEU A 12 -29.53 -19.50 15.71
CA LEU A 12 -28.10 -19.64 15.98
C LEU A 12 -27.23 -18.70 15.12
N ILE A 13 -27.65 -18.37 13.91
CA ILE A 13 -26.94 -17.40 13.04
C ILE A 13 -27.12 -15.96 13.58
N PHE A 14 -28.31 -15.60 14.07
CA PHE A 14 -28.54 -14.28 14.68
C PHE A 14 -27.89 -14.14 16.08
N ALA A 15 -27.78 -15.21 16.85
CA ALA A 15 -27.07 -15.18 18.15
C ALA A 15 -25.54 -15.21 17.99
N GLY A 16 -24.99 -15.85 16.95
CA GLY A 16 -23.55 -15.94 16.71
C GLY A 16 -22.95 -14.71 16.01
N GLY A 17 -23.73 -13.97 15.22
CA GLY A 17 -23.24 -12.82 14.45
C GLY A 17 -23.15 -11.50 15.22
N GLY A 18 -23.87 -11.36 16.35
CA GLY A 18 -23.90 -10.12 17.13
C GLY A 18 -22.72 -9.95 18.09
N GLY A 19 -22.15 -11.05 18.59
CA GLY A 19 -21.08 -11.02 19.60
C GLY A 19 -19.74 -10.51 19.08
N GLY A 20 -19.36 -10.88 17.85
CA GLY A 20 -18.08 -10.47 17.25
C GLY A 20 -18.03 -8.98 16.90
N ALA A 21 -19.11 -8.42 16.35
CA ALA A 21 -19.21 -7.00 16.05
C ALA A 21 -19.30 -6.15 17.32
N TYR A 22 -20.01 -6.62 18.35
CA TYR A 22 -20.07 -5.95 19.65
C TYR A 22 -18.72 -5.96 20.37
N TYR A 23 -17.99 -7.09 20.35
CA TYR A 23 -16.66 -7.18 20.95
C TYR A 23 -15.63 -6.29 20.23
N TYR A 24 -15.70 -6.23 18.89
CA TYR A 24 -14.83 -5.36 18.09
C TYR A 24 -15.15 -3.87 18.30
N PHE A 25 -16.42 -3.49 18.39
CA PHE A 25 -16.84 -2.12 18.69
C PHE A 25 -16.51 -1.72 20.14
N PHE A 26 -16.68 -2.63 21.12
CA PHE A 26 -16.37 -2.37 22.53
C PHE A 26 -14.85 -2.27 22.81
N MET A 27 -14.01 -2.97 22.04
CA MET A 27 -12.55 -2.87 22.16
C MET A 27 -11.97 -1.62 21.49
N MET A 28 -12.65 -1.03 20.50
CA MET A 28 -12.19 0.21 19.83
C MET A 28 -12.67 1.50 20.52
N ASN A 29 -13.71 1.43 21.36
CA ASN A 29 -14.31 2.58 22.04
C ASN A 29 -13.88 2.73 23.51
N LYS A 30 -12.79 2.09 23.94
CA LYS A 30 -12.16 2.48 25.19
C LYS A 30 -11.42 3.80 24.98
N GLU A 31 -12.14 4.89 25.21
CA GLU A 31 -11.57 6.16 25.61
C GLU A 31 -10.60 5.87 26.77
N VAL A 32 -9.31 6.11 26.53
CA VAL A 32 -8.29 6.07 27.58
C VAL A 32 -8.68 7.15 28.59
N PRO A 33 -9.00 6.82 29.84
CA PRO A 33 -9.33 7.84 30.83
C PRO A 33 -8.10 8.72 31.05
N GLU A 34 -8.24 10.03 30.82
CA GLU A 34 -7.26 11.02 31.23
C GLU A 34 -7.20 11.05 32.76
N GLU A 35 -6.20 10.39 33.35
CA GLU A 35 -5.83 10.63 34.74
C GLU A 35 -5.10 11.99 34.83
N PRO A 36 -5.42 12.85 35.81
CA PRO A 36 -4.88 14.19 35.87
C PRO A 36 -3.41 14.14 36.31
N VAL A 37 -2.49 14.32 35.37
CA VAL A 37 -1.08 14.55 35.68
C VAL A 37 -0.95 15.97 36.22
N GLN A 38 -0.62 16.05 37.51
CA GLN A 38 -0.29 17.28 38.22
C GLN A 38 0.93 17.95 37.56
N GLU A 39 0.85 19.25 37.30
CA GLU A 39 1.99 20.08 36.92
C GLU A 39 3.01 20.10 38.07
N GLU A 40 4.04 19.25 37.98
CA GLU A 40 5.26 19.44 38.74
C GLU A 40 6.27 20.14 37.83
N LYS A 41 6.45 21.45 38.09
CA LYS A 41 7.36 22.34 37.38
C LYS A 41 8.80 21.90 37.60
N GLN A 42 9.39 21.18 36.66
CA GLN A 42 10.85 21.08 36.52
C GLN A 42 11.30 21.85 35.27
N GLU A 43 11.80 23.07 35.50
CA GLU A 43 12.69 23.75 34.57
C GLU A 43 14.05 23.03 34.57
N VAL A 44 14.40 22.40 33.44
CA VAL A 44 15.79 22.30 33.02
C VAL A 44 15.85 22.61 31.52
N ALA A 45 16.42 23.77 31.23
CA ALA A 45 16.73 24.25 29.91
C ALA A 45 17.78 23.36 29.23
N GLY A 46 17.63 23.11 27.93
CA GLY A 46 18.64 22.43 27.12
C GLY A 46 18.16 21.98 25.75
N ASP A 47 17.97 22.95 24.85
CA ASP A 47 18.19 22.87 23.40
C ASP A 47 18.08 21.50 22.71
N THR A 48 16.91 21.24 22.12
CA THR A 48 16.88 20.60 20.80
C THR A 48 15.91 21.40 19.95
N GLY A 49 16.43 22.42 19.27
CA GLY A 49 15.72 23.08 18.18
C GLY A 49 15.35 22.05 17.09
N GLU A 50 14.16 21.46 17.21
CA GLU A 50 13.50 20.84 16.08
C GLU A 50 13.08 21.98 15.15
N LYS A 51 14.02 22.37 14.27
CA LYS A 51 13.70 23.20 13.13
C LYS A 51 12.51 22.57 12.42
N PRO A 52 11.45 23.35 12.10
CA PRO A 52 10.42 22.87 11.20
C PRO A 52 11.12 22.38 9.94
N VAL A 53 10.90 21.11 9.58
CA VAL A 53 11.24 20.63 8.24
C VAL A 53 10.46 21.54 7.30
N ALA A 54 11.17 22.50 6.70
CA ALA A 54 10.58 23.47 5.80
C ALA A 54 9.84 22.71 4.70
N GLU A 55 8.52 22.89 4.65
CA GLU A 55 7.69 22.39 3.56
C GLU A 55 8.32 22.85 2.26
N ALA A 56 8.81 21.91 1.45
CA ALA A 56 9.45 22.24 0.19
C ALA A 56 8.47 23.09 -0.65
N PRO A 57 8.90 24.22 -1.22
CA PRO A 57 8.01 25.09 -1.97
C PRO A 57 7.35 24.28 -3.09
N LYS A 58 6.01 24.33 -3.15
CA LYS A 58 5.22 23.63 -4.19
C LYS A 58 5.86 23.87 -5.56
N PRO A 59 6.32 22.82 -6.26
CA PRO A 59 7.02 23.02 -7.52
C PRO A 59 6.08 23.68 -8.51
N ARG A 60 6.58 24.72 -9.21
CA ARG A 60 5.86 25.31 -10.34
C ARG A 60 5.93 24.34 -11.51
N ILE A 61 4.94 23.44 -11.59
CA ILE A 61 4.81 22.46 -12.67
C ILE A 61 4.62 23.19 -14.01
N ARG A 62 5.29 22.71 -15.06
CA ARG A 62 5.25 23.22 -16.43
C ARG A 62 4.89 22.09 -17.38
N VAL A 63 4.03 22.41 -18.35
CA VAL A 63 3.62 21.47 -19.40
C VAL A 63 4.83 21.14 -20.29
N GLY A 64 5.00 19.87 -20.62
CA GLY A 64 6.11 19.33 -21.40
C GLY A 64 7.32 18.89 -20.58
N GLU A 65 7.38 19.21 -19.28
CA GLU A 65 8.47 18.81 -18.41
C GLU A 65 8.20 17.49 -17.67
N ASN A 66 9.28 16.86 -17.20
CA ASN A 66 9.23 15.62 -16.44
C ASN A 66 9.29 15.89 -14.94
N TYR A 67 8.55 15.10 -14.17
CA TYR A 67 8.50 15.15 -12.72
C TYR A 67 8.53 13.74 -12.13
N TYR A 68 8.93 13.65 -10.88
CA TYR A 68 9.02 12.40 -10.13
C TYR A 68 7.96 12.35 -9.05
N VAL A 69 7.34 11.19 -8.88
CA VAL A 69 6.40 10.93 -7.80
C VAL A 69 7.14 10.90 -6.46
N MET A 70 6.63 11.63 -5.48
CA MET A 70 7.20 11.73 -4.12
C MET A 70 6.52 10.79 -3.12
N SER A 71 5.24 10.48 -3.33
CA SER A 71 4.48 9.60 -2.45
C SER A 71 4.88 8.14 -2.67
N SER A 72 4.90 7.34 -1.61
CA SER A 72 5.06 5.88 -1.72
C SER A 72 4.01 5.27 -2.65
N ARG A 73 2.78 5.79 -2.63
CA ARG A 73 1.67 5.39 -3.51
C ARG A 73 0.89 6.61 -3.97
N LEU A 74 0.67 6.75 -5.27
CA LEU A 74 -0.06 7.87 -5.88
C LEU A 74 -1.13 7.36 -6.83
N ASN A 75 -2.40 7.63 -6.50
CA ASN A 75 -3.51 7.26 -7.36
C ASN A 75 -3.58 8.17 -8.60
N VAL A 76 -3.69 7.53 -9.76
CA VAL A 76 -3.99 8.17 -11.04
C VAL A 76 -5.50 8.12 -11.25
N ARG A 77 -6.13 9.28 -11.45
CA ARG A 77 -7.59 9.42 -11.52
C ARG A 77 -8.09 9.67 -12.93
N ALA A 78 -9.32 9.23 -13.22
CA ALA A 78 -9.97 9.43 -14.51
C ALA A 78 -10.28 10.92 -14.81
N TYR A 79 -10.54 11.71 -13.78
CA TYR A 79 -10.83 13.14 -13.83
C TYR A 79 -10.00 13.91 -12.79
N PRO A 80 -9.81 15.24 -12.96
CA PRO A 80 -9.05 16.09 -12.03
C PRO A 80 -9.85 16.41 -10.76
N GLU A 81 -10.23 15.36 -10.02
CA GLU A 81 -11.05 15.44 -8.82
C GLU A 81 -10.74 14.27 -7.87
N ALA A 82 -10.73 14.52 -6.55
CA ALA A 82 -10.28 13.54 -5.56
C ALA A 82 -11.21 12.34 -5.39
N THR A 83 -12.46 12.44 -5.86
CA THR A 83 -13.47 11.39 -5.78
C THR A 83 -13.58 10.56 -7.07
N SER A 84 -12.89 10.96 -8.14
CA SER A 84 -12.89 10.22 -9.39
C SER A 84 -12.28 8.83 -9.22
N GLY A 85 -12.81 7.88 -10.00
CA GLY A 85 -12.30 6.52 -10.10
C GLY A 85 -10.80 6.47 -10.39
N ILE A 86 -10.14 5.50 -9.75
CA ILE A 86 -8.70 5.25 -9.89
C ILE A 86 -8.50 4.42 -11.15
N ARG A 87 -7.63 4.90 -12.03
CA ARG A 87 -7.25 4.26 -13.31
C ARG A 87 -5.97 3.44 -13.19
N ALA A 88 -5.04 3.92 -12.37
CA ALA A 88 -3.74 3.32 -12.15
C ALA A 88 -3.16 3.84 -10.83
N VAL A 89 -2.03 3.26 -10.44
CA VAL A 89 -1.23 3.70 -9.29
C VAL A 89 0.20 3.93 -9.78
N LEU A 90 0.82 5.00 -9.30
CA LEU A 90 2.24 5.29 -9.45
C LEU A 90 2.93 5.19 -8.10
N TYR A 91 4.22 4.89 -8.12
CA TYR A 91 5.06 4.70 -6.96
C TYR A 91 6.16 5.75 -6.89
N LYS A 92 6.74 5.94 -5.69
CA LYS A 92 7.81 6.91 -5.49
C LYS A 92 8.94 6.69 -6.49
N THR A 93 9.50 7.78 -7.01
CA THR A 93 10.49 7.84 -8.09
C THR A 93 10.00 7.54 -9.50
N ASP A 94 8.73 7.13 -9.69
CA ASP A 94 8.15 7.04 -11.03
C ASP A 94 8.22 8.40 -11.69
N MET A 95 8.68 8.41 -12.94
CA MET A 95 8.77 9.61 -13.75
C MET A 95 7.49 9.76 -14.58
N ILE A 96 6.92 10.96 -14.57
CA ILE A 96 5.80 11.33 -15.42
C ILE A 96 6.16 12.55 -16.26
N THR A 97 5.41 12.77 -17.33
CA THR A 97 5.49 14.00 -18.13
C THR A 97 4.19 14.78 -17.94
N ALA A 98 4.30 16.06 -17.54
CA ALA A 98 3.14 16.92 -17.40
C ALA A 98 2.60 17.31 -18.78
N LYS A 99 1.35 16.94 -19.08
CA LYS A 99 0.71 17.23 -20.38
C LYS A 99 -0.29 18.38 -20.31
N GLU A 100 -0.89 18.60 -19.16
CA GLU A 100 -1.88 19.67 -18.93
C GLU A 100 -2.01 19.91 -17.42
N ILE A 101 -2.37 21.12 -17.03
CA ILE A 101 -2.59 21.49 -15.63
C ILE A 101 -4.01 22.09 -15.51
N LYS A 102 -4.82 21.56 -14.59
CA LYS A 102 -6.15 22.08 -14.23
C LYS A 102 -6.24 22.22 -12.72
N GLY A 103 -6.14 23.44 -12.21
CA GLY A 103 -6.08 23.68 -10.77
C GLY A 103 -4.89 22.94 -10.16
N GLU A 104 -5.15 22.08 -9.16
CA GLU A 104 -4.11 21.28 -8.50
C GLU A 104 -3.82 19.93 -9.18
N TRP A 105 -4.37 19.71 -10.38
CA TRP A 105 -4.26 18.44 -11.09
C TRP A 105 -3.39 18.54 -12.34
N VAL A 106 -2.58 17.52 -12.55
CA VAL A 106 -1.68 17.37 -13.68
C VAL A 106 -2.10 16.16 -14.49
N ARG A 107 -2.38 16.35 -15.79
CA ARG A 107 -2.65 15.26 -16.73
C ARG A 107 -1.34 14.65 -17.19
N ILE A 108 -1.28 13.32 -17.20
CA ILE A 108 -0.09 12.54 -17.60
C ILE A 108 -0.38 11.60 -18.80
N GLY A 109 -1.65 11.24 -19.02
CA GLY A 109 -2.10 10.38 -20.13
C GLY A 109 -2.79 11.14 -21.25
N GLY A 110 -3.06 10.49 -22.38
CA GLY A 110 -3.95 11.03 -23.41
C GLY A 110 -5.39 11.14 -22.93
N TYR A 111 -6.23 11.89 -23.66
CA TYR A 111 -7.67 11.80 -23.46
C TYR A 111 -8.19 10.51 -24.08
N GLU A 112 -9.05 9.79 -23.35
CA GLU A 112 -9.78 8.60 -23.77
C GLU A 112 -11.24 8.99 -23.95
N VAL A 113 -11.74 8.86 -25.18
CA VAL A 113 -13.13 9.18 -25.52
C VAL A 113 -14.05 8.19 -24.85
N HIS A 114 -14.99 8.69 -24.04
CA HIS A 114 -15.99 7.86 -23.40
C HIS A 114 -17.35 8.03 -24.08
N VAL A 115 -18.11 6.94 -24.21
CA VAL A 115 -19.46 6.94 -24.83
C VAL A 115 -20.45 7.89 -24.14
N SER A 116 -20.20 8.25 -22.88
CA SER A 116 -20.99 9.28 -22.15
C SER A 116 -20.78 10.71 -22.66
N GLY A 117 -19.80 10.95 -23.53
CA GLY A 117 -19.41 12.28 -24.00
C GLY A 117 -18.46 13.05 -23.08
N LYS A 118 -18.15 12.53 -21.88
CA LYS A 118 -17.14 13.12 -20.98
C LYS A 118 -15.79 12.40 -21.13
N ASP A 119 -14.91 12.99 -21.92
CA ASP A 119 -13.55 12.46 -22.14
C ASP A 119 -12.80 12.34 -20.82
N MET A 120 -12.23 11.15 -20.60
CA MET A 120 -11.41 10.83 -19.43
C MET A 120 -9.94 10.98 -19.75
N ALA A 121 -9.09 11.09 -18.74
CA ALA A 121 -7.65 10.94 -18.91
C ALA A 121 -7.02 10.36 -17.64
N GLN A 122 -5.70 10.46 -17.54
CA GLN A 122 -4.95 10.11 -16.35
C GLN A 122 -4.48 11.37 -15.64
N TRP A 123 -4.98 11.62 -14.43
CA TRP A 123 -4.71 12.81 -13.63
C TRP A 123 -4.05 12.45 -12.30
N VAL A 124 -3.05 13.23 -11.90
CA VAL A 124 -2.40 13.14 -10.59
C VAL A 124 -2.41 14.49 -9.90
N HIS A 125 -2.35 14.48 -8.57
CA HIS A 125 -2.36 15.70 -7.78
C HIS A 125 -0.93 16.28 -7.68
N LEU A 126 -0.78 17.59 -7.89
CA LEU A 126 0.55 18.22 -8.02
C LEU A 126 1.40 18.16 -6.76
N ASN A 127 0.78 18.10 -5.57
CA ASN A 127 1.51 18.06 -4.29
C ASN A 127 2.38 16.79 -4.11
N TYR A 128 2.20 15.78 -4.96
CA TYR A 128 2.98 14.53 -4.89
C TYR A 128 4.04 14.44 -5.98
N LEU A 129 4.38 15.57 -6.64
CA LEU A 129 5.35 15.63 -7.70
C LEU A 129 6.56 16.47 -7.29
N SER A 130 7.75 16.09 -7.73
CA SER A 130 9.00 16.85 -7.58
C SER A 130 9.74 16.95 -8.89
N ALA A 131 10.43 18.08 -9.11
CA ALA A 131 11.36 18.23 -10.23
C ALA A 131 12.65 17.41 -10.03
N THR A 132 13.01 17.11 -8.78
CA THR A 132 14.19 16.32 -8.44
C THR A 132 13.78 14.90 -8.08
N LYS A 133 14.50 13.90 -8.59
CA LYS A 133 14.25 12.49 -8.25
C LYS A 133 14.42 12.30 -6.73
N PRO A 134 13.38 11.87 -6.00
CA PRO A 134 13.50 11.66 -4.57
C PRO A 134 14.39 10.45 -4.28
N VAL A 135 15.11 10.51 -3.16
CA VAL A 135 15.89 9.38 -2.64
C VAL A 135 14.96 8.51 -1.79
N ILE A 136 15.06 7.19 -1.94
CA ILE A 136 14.40 6.21 -1.07
C ILE A 136 15.47 5.71 -0.10
N THR A 137 15.28 5.97 1.19
CA THR A 137 16.18 5.48 2.24
C THR A 137 16.03 3.96 2.41
N ASP A 138 17.03 3.31 2.99
CA ASP A 138 16.97 1.87 3.24
C ASP A 138 15.86 1.50 4.23
N GLU A 139 15.62 2.35 5.22
CA GLU A 139 14.51 2.24 6.16
C GLU A 139 13.15 2.37 5.46
N GLU A 140 12.97 3.38 4.61
CA GLU A 140 11.72 3.56 3.86
C GLU A 140 11.46 2.37 2.93
N ARG A 141 12.51 1.87 2.26
CA ARG A 141 12.43 0.69 1.41
C ARG A 141 11.99 -0.53 2.21
N ARG A 142 12.64 -0.79 3.35
CA ARG A 142 12.30 -1.88 4.27
C ARG A 142 10.86 -1.77 4.73
N ASN A 143 10.44 -0.61 5.24
CA ASN A 143 9.08 -0.39 5.74
C ASN A 143 8.02 -0.57 4.65
N THR A 144 8.29 -0.10 3.43
CA THR A 144 7.40 -0.30 2.28
C THR A 144 7.31 -1.76 1.89
N THR A 145 8.44 -2.49 1.86
CA THR A 145 8.46 -3.93 1.62
C THR A 145 7.65 -4.66 2.68
N VAL A 146 7.89 -4.42 3.97
CA VAL A 146 7.12 -5.03 5.07
C VAL A 146 5.64 -4.77 4.91
N ALA A 147 5.23 -3.53 4.64
CA ALA A 147 3.82 -3.19 4.45
C ALA A 147 3.15 -3.98 3.31
N LEU A 148 3.92 -4.30 2.26
CA LEU A 148 3.49 -5.04 1.09
C LEU A 148 3.30 -6.54 1.38
N ILE A 149 4.19 -7.13 2.17
CA ILE A 149 4.28 -8.59 2.37
C ILE A 149 3.91 -9.07 3.79
N LYS A 150 3.49 -8.19 4.70
CA LYS A 150 3.13 -8.55 6.09
C LYS A 150 1.99 -9.56 6.22
N LYS A 151 1.24 -9.84 5.14
CA LYS A 151 0.18 -10.86 5.12
C LYS A 151 0.68 -12.20 4.54
N SER A 152 1.98 -12.34 4.31
CA SER A 152 2.57 -13.62 3.93
C SER A 152 2.30 -14.68 4.98
N ASP A 153 2.19 -15.92 4.53
CA ASP A 153 2.18 -17.07 5.43
C ASP A 153 3.50 -17.11 6.21
N ASP A 154 3.41 -17.35 7.52
CA ASP A 154 4.56 -17.45 8.44
C ASP A 154 5.50 -16.22 8.43
N PHE A 155 4.97 -15.03 8.09
CA PHE A 155 5.76 -13.80 7.96
C PHE A 155 6.68 -13.52 9.14
N VAL A 156 6.18 -13.63 10.38
CA VAL A 156 6.97 -13.37 11.60
C VAL A 156 8.18 -14.30 11.73
N GLN A 157 8.09 -15.53 11.22
CA GLN A 157 9.17 -16.50 11.28
C GLN A 157 10.25 -16.23 10.22
N TYR A 158 9.84 -15.78 9.03
CA TYR A 158 10.69 -15.64 7.85
C TYR A 158 10.79 -14.20 7.34
N GLU A 159 10.63 -13.22 8.23
CA GLU A 159 10.53 -11.80 7.88
C GLU A 159 11.72 -11.33 7.04
N GLU A 160 12.95 -11.52 7.52
CA GLU A 160 14.14 -11.01 6.83
C GLU A 160 14.32 -11.61 5.44
N ILE A 161 14.12 -12.92 5.27
CA ILE A 161 14.31 -13.57 3.98
C ILE A 161 13.19 -13.19 3.00
N PHE A 162 11.96 -13.01 3.46
CA PHE A 162 10.89 -12.48 2.62
C PHE A 162 11.17 -11.04 2.18
N ILE A 163 11.65 -10.17 3.08
CA ILE A 163 12.03 -8.80 2.74
C ILE A 163 13.13 -8.80 1.67
N GLN A 164 14.19 -9.59 1.87
CA GLN A 164 15.32 -9.67 0.94
C GLN A 164 14.88 -10.17 -0.44
N ALA A 165 14.16 -11.30 -0.49
CA ALA A 165 13.68 -11.88 -1.74
C ALA A 165 12.72 -10.93 -2.48
N THR A 166 11.79 -10.29 -1.76
CA THR A 166 10.89 -9.29 -2.37
C THR A 166 11.66 -8.10 -2.92
N GLN A 167 12.64 -7.56 -2.19
CA GLN A 167 13.46 -6.46 -2.70
C GLN A 167 14.27 -6.84 -3.93
N GLU A 168 14.85 -8.05 -3.96
CA GLU A 168 15.55 -8.56 -5.13
C GLU A 168 14.63 -8.65 -6.36
N LEU A 169 13.43 -9.20 -6.17
CA LEU A 169 12.44 -9.34 -7.23
C LEU A 169 11.95 -7.98 -7.78
N LEU A 170 11.78 -6.98 -6.92
CA LEU A 170 11.42 -5.62 -7.32
C LEU A 170 12.59 -4.90 -8.01
N ASN A 171 13.82 -5.00 -7.47
CA ASN A 171 15.00 -4.33 -8.01
C ASN A 171 15.44 -4.90 -9.36
N SER A 172 15.32 -6.23 -9.54
CA SER A 172 15.57 -6.89 -10.83
C SER A 172 14.45 -6.64 -11.86
N GLY A 173 13.32 -6.07 -11.41
CA GLY A 173 12.13 -5.86 -12.22
C GLY A 173 11.38 -7.13 -12.57
N LYS A 174 11.75 -8.30 -12.02
CA LYS A 174 11.02 -9.57 -12.22
C LYS A 174 9.57 -9.44 -11.77
N CYS A 175 9.35 -8.74 -10.66
CA CYS A 175 8.03 -8.41 -10.11
C CYS A 175 7.81 -6.90 -10.03
N LYS A 176 6.55 -6.50 -9.93
CA LYS A 176 6.08 -5.14 -9.61
C LYS A 176 5.43 -5.15 -8.24
N ILE A 177 5.24 -3.97 -7.64
CA ILE A 177 4.57 -3.85 -6.34
C ILE A 177 3.17 -4.47 -6.39
N ASP A 178 2.41 -4.20 -7.45
CA ASP A 178 1.05 -4.73 -7.65
C ASP A 178 0.99 -6.27 -7.63
N ASP A 179 2.06 -6.97 -8.01
CA ASP A 179 2.12 -8.44 -8.01
C ASP A 179 1.99 -9.01 -6.59
N PHE A 180 2.50 -8.30 -5.58
CA PHE A 180 2.40 -8.70 -4.19
C PHE A 180 1.06 -8.35 -3.54
N GLU A 181 0.27 -7.44 -4.14
CA GLU A 181 -1.03 -7.06 -3.60
C GLU A 181 -2.08 -8.15 -3.76
N LEU A 182 -1.97 -8.95 -4.83
CA LEU A 182 -2.93 -10.01 -5.15
C LEU A 182 -3.06 -11.04 -4.03
N LEU A 183 -1.91 -11.50 -3.52
CA LEU A 183 -1.84 -12.51 -2.46
C LEU A 183 -1.55 -11.91 -1.08
N GLY A 184 -1.13 -10.64 -1.02
CA GLY A 184 -0.67 -10.02 0.22
C GLY A 184 0.74 -10.46 0.65
N GLY A 185 1.51 -11.06 -0.27
CA GLY A 185 2.86 -11.55 -0.03
C GLY A 185 3.07 -13.00 -0.46
N TRP A 186 3.98 -13.67 0.24
CA TRP A 186 4.41 -15.03 0.00
C TRP A 186 3.42 -16.04 0.59
N VAL A 187 3.04 -17.04 -0.20
CA VAL A 187 2.06 -18.08 0.19
C VAL A 187 2.77 -19.43 0.30
N ARG A 188 2.47 -20.20 1.35
CA ARG A 188 3.08 -21.51 1.59
C ARG A 188 2.74 -22.47 0.46
N SER A 189 3.75 -23.12 -0.12
CA SER A 189 3.57 -24.09 -1.18
C SER A 189 3.05 -25.43 -0.67
N VAL A 190 1.96 -25.93 -1.24
CA VAL A 190 1.50 -27.31 -0.99
C VAL A 190 2.22 -28.34 -1.87
N THR A 191 2.88 -27.91 -2.95
CA THR A 191 3.63 -28.79 -3.85
C THR A 191 4.94 -29.27 -3.22
N TYR A 192 5.58 -28.38 -2.46
CA TYR A 192 6.81 -28.65 -1.71
C TYR A 192 6.43 -28.74 -0.23
N ALA A 193 5.68 -29.78 0.14
CA ALA A 193 5.10 -29.89 1.49
C ALA A 193 6.15 -30.15 2.58
N ASP A 194 7.24 -30.83 2.23
CA ASP A 194 8.29 -31.22 3.17
C ASP A 194 9.40 -30.16 3.32
N ASP A 195 9.49 -29.23 2.37
CA ASP A 195 10.46 -28.12 2.38
C ASP A 195 9.74 -26.79 2.70
N PRO A 196 10.35 -25.81 3.37
CA PRO A 196 9.72 -24.54 3.69
C PRO A 196 9.74 -23.59 2.48
N VAL A 197 9.01 -23.99 1.45
CA VAL A 197 8.93 -23.27 0.18
C VAL A 197 7.64 -22.45 0.13
N TYR A 198 7.78 -21.20 -0.30
CA TYR A 198 6.70 -20.26 -0.50
C TYR A 198 6.68 -19.84 -1.96
N PHE A 199 5.59 -19.22 -2.39
CA PHE A 199 5.47 -18.74 -3.76
C PHE A 199 4.73 -17.42 -3.85
N ILE A 200 4.93 -16.78 -4.99
CA ILE A 200 4.14 -15.64 -5.45
C ILE A 200 3.88 -15.76 -6.96
N TYR A 201 3.00 -14.90 -7.45
CA TYR A 201 2.75 -14.71 -8.87
C TYR A 201 3.22 -13.33 -9.30
N CYS A 202 4.08 -13.26 -10.31
CA CYS A 202 4.57 -12.00 -10.85
C CYS A 202 4.26 -11.86 -12.33
N ARG A 203 3.63 -10.75 -12.71
CA ARG A 203 3.23 -10.41 -14.10
C ARG A 203 2.12 -11.28 -14.71
N GLY A 204 1.40 -12.02 -13.89
CA GLY A 204 0.29 -12.88 -14.32
C GLY A 204 -0.02 -13.92 -13.25
N THR A 205 -1.11 -14.67 -13.40
CA THR A 205 -1.58 -15.66 -12.39
C THR A 205 -1.48 -17.10 -12.84
N ASP A 206 -0.89 -17.36 -14.02
CA ASP A 206 -0.66 -18.72 -14.49
C ASP A 206 0.61 -19.32 -13.90
N LEU A 207 0.84 -20.61 -14.13
CA LEU A 207 1.98 -21.34 -13.58
C LEU A 207 3.34 -20.80 -14.05
N GLN A 208 3.44 -20.16 -15.21
CA GLN A 208 4.70 -19.64 -15.71
C GLN A 208 5.12 -18.35 -15.00
N HIS A 209 4.16 -17.65 -14.41
CA HIS A 209 4.37 -16.46 -13.59
C HIS A 209 4.58 -16.79 -12.11
N LYS A 210 4.55 -18.08 -11.74
CA LYS A 210 4.75 -18.52 -10.37
C LYS A 210 6.24 -18.56 -10.04
N ILE A 211 6.65 -17.85 -9.01
CA ILE A 211 8.02 -17.84 -8.50
C ILE A 211 8.02 -18.47 -7.12
N TYR A 212 8.95 -19.37 -6.87
CA TYR A 212 9.16 -20.01 -5.58
C TYR A 212 10.33 -19.38 -4.83
N LEU A 213 10.26 -19.48 -3.51
CA LEU A 213 11.33 -19.13 -2.58
C LEU A 213 11.47 -20.26 -1.56
N ASN A 214 12.66 -20.85 -1.45
CA ASN A 214 13.00 -21.67 -0.31
C ASN A 214 13.59 -20.79 0.80
N VAL A 215 12.92 -20.69 1.95
CA VAL A 215 13.31 -19.77 3.04
C VAL A 215 14.49 -20.27 3.88
N GLU A 216 14.86 -21.55 3.77
CA GLU A 216 16.04 -22.09 4.48
C GLU A 216 17.36 -21.60 3.87
N ASN A 217 17.41 -21.52 2.55
CA ASN A 217 18.63 -21.21 1.82
C ASN A 217 18.55 -19.91 0.99
N GLY A 218 17.37 -19.33 0.83
CA GLY A 218 17.13 -18.11 0.08
C GLY A 218 17.02 -18.30 -1.44
N ASP A 219 16.95 -19.53 -1.93
CA ASP A 219 16.90 -19.80 -3.37
C ASP A 219 15.54 -19.38 -3.95
N VAL A 220 15.60 -18.56 -5.00
CA VAL A 220 14.45 -18.11 -5.80
C VAL A 220 14.45 -18.80 -7.16
N PHE A 221 13.38 -19.54 -7.50
CA PHE A 221 13.31 -20.39 -8.70
C PHE A 221 11.92 -20.48 -9.35
#